data_AF-A0A1M7LUM3-F1
#
_entry.id   AF-A0A1M7LUM3-F1
#
_cell.length_a   1.000
_cell.length_b   1.000
_cell.length_c   1.000
_cell.angle_alpha   90.00
_cell.angle_beta   90.00
_cell.angle_gamma   90.00
#
_symmetry.space_group_name_H-M   'P 1'
#
loop_
_entity.id
_entity.type
_entity.pdbx_description
1 polymer ?
#
loop_
_entity_poly.entity_id
_entity_poly.type
_entity_poly.pdbx_seq_one_letter_code
_entity_poly.pdbx_strand_id
1 'polypeptide(L)'
;MELQFFKDFDFTDFWNESTYSVRDYIEPFPEDDLIASIEEELGYKLPASYIELMRLQNGGLVDKSCFPTSEETSWADDHIAITGIMGIGREKTYSICGELGSQFMIEEWGYPPIGIYICDCPSAGHDMVLLDYSNCGKDGEPEVVHIDQEDDYKKTFLAKDFETFIKGLKEEDEFDNE
;
A
#
# COMPACT_ATOMS: atom_id res chain seq x y z
N MET A 1 15.82 11.02 15.10
CA MET A 1 14.78 11.86 14.50
C MET A 1 13.49 11.48 15.19
N GLU A 2 12.74 12.43 15.75
CA GLU A 2 11.42 12.11 16.31
C GLU A 2 10.45 11.87 15.16
N LEU A 3 9.71 10.77 15.20
CA LEU A 3 8.68 10.47 14.21
C LEU A 3 7.49 11.41 14.38
N GLN A 4 6.98 11.95 13.28
CA GLN A 4 5.77 12.77 13.29
C GLN A 4 4.51 11.90 13.28
N PHE A 5 4.56 10.79 12.56
CA PHE A 5 3.56 9.73 12.44
C PHE A 5 4.04 8.49 13.19
N PHE A 6 3.19 7.48 13.34
CA PHE A 6 3.55 6.21 13.98
C PHE A 6 4.12 6.36 15.39
N LYS A 7 3.76 7.44 16.09
CA LYS A 7 4.16 7.63 17.48
C LYS A 7 3.66 6.45 18.30
N ASP A 8 4.59 5.91 19.09
CA ASP A 8 4.38 4.74 19.95
C ASP A 8 3.99 3.45 19.18
N PHE A 9 4.18 3.41 17.86
CA PHE A 9 4.00 2.19 17.08
C PHE A 9 5.28 1.35 17.10
N ASP A 10 5.12 0.06 17.36
CA ASP A 10 6.23 -0.90 17.39
C ASP A 10 6.36 -1.59 16.02
N PHE A 11 7.45 -1.30 15.33
CA PHE A 11 7.81 -1.94 14.06
C PHE A 11 8.63 -3.22 14.24
N THR A 12 8.82 -3.69 15.47
CA THR A 12 9.42 -5.02 15.73
C THR A 12 8.58 -6.08 15.03
N ASP A 13 9.23 -6.95 14.25
CA ASP A 13 8.61 -8.02 13.47
C ASP A 13 7.50 -7.53 12.50
N PHE A 14 7.60 -6.29 12.02
CA PHE A 14 6.67 -5.74 11.03
C PHE A 14 7.05 -6.12 9.60
N TRP A 15 8.33 -5.99 9.26
CA TRP A 15 8.87 -6.28 7.93
C TRP A 15 9.40 -7.70 7.84
N ASN A 16 9.03 -8.39 6.76
CA ASN A 16 9.58 -9.70 6.46
C ASN A 16 10.95 -9.56 5.77
N GLU A 17 12.00 -10.10 6.40
CA GLU A 17 13.39 -9.98 5.96
C GLU A 17 13.82 -11.03 4.91
N SER A 18 12.87 -11.66 4.22
CA SER A 18 13.20 -12.65 3.19
C SER A 18 14.02 -12.05 2.05
N THR A 19 14.83 -12.90 1.39
CA THR A 19 15.61 -12.48 0.22
C THR A 19 14.73 -12.02 -0.94
N TYR A 20 13.48 -12.49 -1.00
CA TYR A 20 12.48 -12.04 -1.96
C TYR A 20 12.06 -10.58 -1.69
N SER A 21 11.76 -10.24 -0.43
CA SER A 21 11.47 -8.87 0.00
C SER A 21 12.58 -7.89 -0.43
N VAL A 22 13.83 -8.23 -0.12
CA VAL A 22 15.01 -7.41 -0.51
C VAL A 22 15.16 -7.27 -2.03
N ARG A 23 14.88 -8.34 -2.78
CA ARG A 23 15.07 -8.36 -4.23
C ARG A 23 14.04 -7.50 -4.95
N ASP A 24 12.76 -7.65 -4.60
CA ASP A 24 11.64 -7.18 -5.43
C ASP A 24 10.86 -6.00 -4.84
N TYR A 25 11.06 -5.66 -3.56
CA TYR A 25 10.35 -4.57 -2.89
C TYR A 25 11.26 -3.46 -2.41
N ILE A 26 12.35 -3.80 -1.72
CA ILE A 26 13.12 -2.80 -0.95
C ILE A 26 13.95 -1.91 -1.88
N GLU A 27 13.52 -0.67 -2.04
CA GLU A 27 14.23 0.42 -2.71
C GLU A 27 15.26 1.07 -1.75
N PRO A 28 16.25 1.83 -2.26
CA PRO A 28 17.01 2.77 -1.45
C PRO A 28 16.10 3.81 -0.77
N PHE A 29 16.54 4.40 0.34
CA PHE A 29 15.72 5.44 1.00
C PHE A 29 15.39 6.59 0.04
N PRO A 30 14.13 7.07 0.04
CA PRO A 30 13.70 8.06 -0.93
C PRO A 30 14.14 9.46 -0.48
N GLU A 31 15.01 10.06 -1.28
CA GLU A 31 15.42 11.46 -1.15
C GLU A 31 14.32 12.40 -1.68
N ASP A 32 14.33 13.66 -1.25
CA ASP A 32 13.30 14.65 -1.62
C ASP A 32 13.12 14.81 -3.15
N ASP A 33 14.22 14.78 -3.90
CA ASP A 33 14.18 14.90 -5.37
C ASP A 33 13.51 13.69 -6.03
N LEU A 34 13.72 12.49 -5.49
CA LEU A 34 13.04 11.27 -5.98
C LEU A 34 11.54 11.35 -5.68
N ILE A 35 11.18 11.74 -4.46
CA ILE A 35 9.78 11.91 -4.05
C ILE A 35 9.07 12.89 -4.98
N ALA A 36 9.65 14.08 -5.19
CA ALA A 36 9.06 15.10 -6.06
C ALA A 36 8.88 14.60 -7.51
N SER A 37 9.86 13.85 -8.03
CA SER A 37 9.79 13.24 -9.35
C SER A 37 8.68 12.19 -9.46
N ILE A 38 8.48 11.37 -8.43
CA ILE A 38 7.41 10.35 -8.40
C ILE A 38 6.03 11.02 -8.29
N GLU A 39 5.89 12.04 -7.44
CA GLU A 39 4.65 12.83 -7.34
C GLU A 39 4.29 13.54 -8.65
N GLU A 40 5.27 14.06 -9.38
CA GLU A 40 5.06 14.67 -10.70
C GLU A 40 4.58 13.64 -11.72
N GLU A 41 5.18 12.45 -11.71
CA GLU A 41 4.86 11.36 -12.63
C GLU A 41 3.45 10.77 -12.39
N LEU A 42 3.10 10.54 -11.12
CA LEU A 42 1.78 10.01 -10.73
C LEU A 42 0.69 11.09 -10.69
N GLY A 43 1.08 12.37 -10.57
CA GLY A 43 0.15 13.50 -10.52
C GLY A 43 -0.53 13.70 -9.16
N TYR A 44 -0.04 13.05 -8.10
CA TYR A 44 -0.60 13.04 -6.76
C TYR A 44 0.49 13.35 -5.72
N LYS A 45 0.13 14.07 -4.66
CA LYS A 45 0.99 14.27 -3.49
C LYS A 45 0.97 13.05 -2.59
N LEU A 46 2.13 12.51 -2.26
CA LEU A 46 2.24 11.35 -1.38
C LEU A 46 1.88 11.76 0.07
N PRO A 47 1.15 10.91 0.82
CA PRO A 47 0.87 11.17 2.22
C PRO A 47 2.16 11.29 3.01
N ALA A 48 2.23 12.26 3.93
CA ALA A 48 3.43 12.47 4.73
C ALA A 48 3.75 11.26 5.63
N SER A 49 2.72 10.53 6.08
CA SER A 49 2.86 9.27 6.80
C SER A 49 3.47 8.16 5.94
N TYR A 50 3.09 8.07 4.66
CA TYR A 50 3.67 7.12 3.71
C TYR A 50 5.15 7.42 3.48
N ILE A 51 5.50 8.68 3.20
CA ILE A 51 6.90 9.11 3.07
C ILE A 51 7.70 8.79 4.34
N GLU A 52 7.15 9.05 5.52
CA GLU A 52 7.87 8.79 6.78
C GLU A 52 8.13 7.28 6.97
N LEU A 53 7.18 6.41 6.65
CA LEU A 53 7.40 4.96 6.67
C LEU A 53 8.48 4.55 5.66
N MET A 54 8.44 5.08 4.44
CA MET A 54 9.41 4.77 3.38
C MET A 54 10.82 5.26 3.70
N ARG A 55 10.96 6.23 4.60
CA ARG A 55 12.26 6.66 5.17
C ARG A 55 12.77 5.75 6.29
N LEU A 56 11.92 4.89 6.86
CA LEU A 56 12.34 3.81 7.77
C LEU A 56 12.73 2.56 6.98
N GLN A 57 11.90 2.17 6.01
CA GLN A 57 12.21 1.14 5.02
C GLN A 57 11.35 1.38 3.77
N ASN A 58 11.99 1.51 2.61
CA ASN A 58 11.33 1.90 1.38
C ASN A 58 10.73 0.70 0.63
N GLY A 59 9.59 0.23 1.14
CA GLY A 59 8.89 -0.94 0.65
C GLY A 59 9.34 -2.23 1.35
N GLY A 60 8.56 -3.29 1.19
CA GLY A 60 8.89 -4.60 1.75
C GLY A 60 7.66 -5.48 1.90
N LEU A 61 7.90 -6.78 1.98
CA LEU A 61 6.92 -7.71 2.51
C LEU A 61 6.65 -7.44 3.99
N VAL A 62 5.43 -7.71 4.45
CA VAL A 62 5.01 -7.52 5.84
C VAL A 62 4.59 -8.85 6.46
N ASP A 63 4.86 -9.03 7.76
CA ASP A 63 4.40 -10.22 8.50
C ASP A 63 2.97 -10.03 9.05
N LYS A 64 2.55 -8.78 9.25
CA LYS A 64 1.16 -8.41 9.56
C LYS A 64 0.43 -8.08 8.26
N SER A 65 -0.08 -9.10 7.60
CA SER A 65 -0.60 -9.05 6.24
C SER A 65 -2.11 -8.79 6.14
N CYS A 66 -2.87 -8.83 7.23
CA CYS A 66 -4.34 -8.75 7.17
C CYS A 66 -4.86 -7.39 7.67
N PHE A 67 -5.91 -6.88 7.03
CA PHE A 67 -6.63 -5.69 7.49
C PHE A 67 -8.13 -5.99 7.63
N PRO A 68 -8.74 -5.77 8.80
CA PRO A 68 -10.16 -6.10 9.03
C PRO A 68 -11.09 -5.18 8.24
N THR A 69 -12.16 -5.75 7.67
CA THR A 69 -13.25 -5.04 7.01
C THR A 69 -14.60 -5.57 7.50
N SER A 70 -15.65 -4.75 7.39
CA SER A 70 -17.03 -5.17 7.65
C SER A 70 -17.79 -5.58 6.37
N GLU A 71 -17.13 -5.47 5.22
CA GLU A 71 -17.70 -5.80 3.91
C GLU A 71 -16.94 -6.99 3.32
N GLU A 72 -17.71 -7.99 2.85
CA GLU A 72 -17.15 -9.14 2.16
C GLU A 72 -16.44 -8.74 0.86
N THR A 73 -15.32 -9.42 0.61
CA THR A 73 -14.51 -9.32 -0.60
C THR A 73 -14.35 -10.70 -1.23
N SER A 74 -13.77 -10.79 -2.43
CA SER A 74 -13.45 -12.09 -3.04
C SER A 74 -12.41 -12.89 -2.25
N TRP A 75 -11.64 -12.24 -1.37
CA TRP A 75 -10.66 -12.88 -0.50
C TRP A 75 -11.30 -13.51 0.74
N ALA A 76 -12.00 -12.70 1.54
CA ALA A 76 -12.63 -13.13 2.79
C ALA A 76 -13.83 -12.24 3.18
N ASP A 77 -14.63 -12.73 4.11
CA ASP A 77 -15.86 -12.08 4.60
C ASP A 77 -15.59 -10.89 5.53
N ASP A 78 -14.45 -10.89 6.24
CA ASP A 78 -14.16 -9.96 7.34
C ASP A 78 -12.76 -9.30 7.30
N HIS A 79 -11.96 -9.58 6.26
CA HIS A 79 -10.65 -8.97 6.08
C HIS A 79 -10.20 -8.97 4.61
N ILE A 80 -9.18 -8.15 4.33
CA ILE A 80 -8.35 -8.27 3.12
C ILE A 80 -6.94 -8.69 3.52
N ALA A 81 -6.18 -9.22 2.57
CA ALA A 81 -4.77 -9.54 2.76
C ALA A 81 -3.88 -8.75 1.81
N ILE A 82 -2.72 -8.33 2.29
CA ILE A 82 -1.64 -7.76 1.49
C ILE A 82 -0.41 -8.65 1.58
N THR A 83 0.39 -8.66 0.53
CA THR A 83 1.68 -9.36 0.49
C THR A 83 2.78 -8.42 0.98
N GLY A 84 2.82 -7.20 0.44
CA GLY A 84 3.81 -6.21 0.80
C GLY A 84 3.35 -4.78 0.54
N ILE A 85 4.11 -3.86 1.12
CA ILE A 85 3.95 -2.43 0.89
C ILE A 85 4.94 -2.03 -0.20
N MET A 86 4.43 -1.37 -1.23
CA MET A 86 5.23 -0.91 -2.36
C MET A 86 6.11 0.26 -1.94
N GLY A 87 7.32 0.34 -2.48
CA GLY A 87 8.27 1.42 -2.20
C GLY A 87 8.05 2.65 -3.09
N ILE A 88 8.50 3.83 -2.63
CA ILE A 88 8.68 5.03 -3.45
C ILE A 88 9.90 4.82 -4.34
N GLY A 89 9.66 4.54 -5.61
CA GLY A 89 10.74 4.29 -6.55
C GLY A 89 10.19 3.80 -7.88
N ARG A 90 11.09 3.25 -8.69
CA ARG A 90 10.82 2.78 -10.05
C ARG A 90 11.75 1.66 -10.51
N GLU A 91 12.69 1.23 -9.67
CA GLU A 91 13.66 0.20 -10.03
C GLU A 91 13.18 -1.20 -9.66
N LYS A 92 12.45 -1.33 -8.55
CA LYS A 92 11.89 -2.59 -8.09
C LYS A 92 10.55 -2.90 -8.76
N THR A 93 10.25 -4.20 -8.89
CA THR A 93 8.98 -4.68 -9.45
C THR A 93 7.80 -4.11 -8.68
N TYR A 94 7.87 -4.12 -7.34
CA TYR A 94 6.84 -3.60 -6.43
C TYR A 94 7.18 -2.21 -5.89
N SER A 95 7.67 -1.33 -6.77
CA SER A 95 7.66 0.11 -6.51
C SER A 95 6.40 0.75 -7.09
N ILE A 96 5.98 1.89 -6.55
CA ILE A 96 4.75 2.57 -7.02
C ILE A 96 4.84 3.03 -8.49
N CYS A 97 6.05 3.28 -9.01
CA CYS A 97 6.34 3.46 -10.45
C CYS A 97 7.19 2.30 -11.02
N GLY A 98 7.14 1.13 -10.40
CA GLY A 98 7.82 -0.09 -10.85
C GLY A 98 7.07 -0.83 -11.95
N GLU A 99 7.57 -2.01 -12.32
CA GLU A 99 6.97 -2.88 -13.36
C GLU A 99 5.50 -3.21 -13.10
N LEU A 100 5.15 -3.49 -11.84
CA LEU A 100 3.77 -3.76 -11.40
C LEU A 100 3.18 -2.56 -10.63
N GLY A 101 3.67 -1.35 -10.93
CA GLY A 101 3.25 -0.10 -10.29
C GLY A 101 1.88 0.42 -10.73
N SER A 102 1.55 1.63 -10.27
CA SER A 102 0.22 2.22 -10.47
C SER A 102 -0.16 2.37 -11.94
N GLN A 103 0.76 2.82 -12.80
CA GLN A 103 0.49 2.99 -14.22
C GLN A 103 0.19 1.65 -14.91
N PHE A 104 0.94 0.59 -14.60
CA PHE A 104 0.69 -0.74 -15.14
C PHE A 104 -0.71 -1.26 -14.76
N MET A 105 -1.09 -1.14 -13.49
CA MET A 105 -2.40 -1.60 -13.02
C MET A 105 -3.54 -0.85 -13.73
N ILE A 106 -3.38 0.45 -13.95
CA ILE A 106 -4.38 1.28 -14.64
C ILE A 106 -4.44 0.95 -16.13
N GLU A 107 -3.31 0.99 -16.82
CA GLU A 107 -3.25 0.94 -18.29
C GLU A 107 -3.45 -0.47 -18.84
N GLU A 108 -2.86 -1.48 -18.18
CA GLU A 108 -2.86 -2.86 -18.67
C GLU A 108 -3.95 -3.70 -17.99
N TRP A 109 -4.25 -3.43 -16.71
CA TRP A 109 -5.23 -4.20 -15.94
C TRP A 109 -6.56 -3.47 -15.71
N GLY A 110 -6.71 -2.23 -16.22
CA GLY A 110 -7.98 -1.50 -16.19
C GLY A 110 -8.41 -1.01 -14.82
N TYR A 111 -7.51 -0.99 -13.84
CA TYR A 111 -7.80 -0.49 -12.51
C TYR A 111 -8.17 1.00 -12.50
N PRO A 112 -9.04 1.47 -11.58
CA PRO A 112 -9.49 2.86 -11.55
C PRO A 112 -8.36 3.90 -11.39
N PRO A 113 -8.26 4.91 -12.27
CA PRO A 113 -7.21 5.95 -12.21
C PRO A 113 -7.53 7.05 -11.17
N ILE A 114 -7.80 6.67 -9.94
CA ILE A 114 -8.28 7.57 -8.87
C ILE A 114 -7.23 7.86 -7.79
N GLY A 115 -6.02 7.33 -7.95
CA GLY A 115 -4.97 7.48 -6.95
C GLY A 115 -3.74 6.63 -7.20
N ILE A 116 -3.11 6.18 -6.11
CA ILE A 116 -1.83 5.46 -6.14
C ILE A 116 -2.02 4.08 -5.51
N TYR A 117 -1.64 3.03 -6.22
CA TYR A 117 -1.59 1.67 -5.70
C TYR A 117 -0.33 1.48 -4.84
N ILE A 118 -0.52 1.04 -3.59
CA ILE A 118 0.52 1.04 -2.56
C ILE A 118 0.79 -0.32 -1.92
N CYS A 119 -0.08 -1.32 -2.12
CA CYS A 119 0.18 -2.69 -1.71
C CYS A 119 -0.28 -3.64 -2.80
N ASP A 120 0.50 -4.69 -3.03
CA ASP A 120 0.04 -5.87 -3.75
C ASP A 120 -0.60 -6.87 -2.78
N CYS A 121 -1.48 -7.71 -3.30
CA CYS A 121 -2.22 -8.71 -2.54
C CYS A 121 -1.79 -10.15 -2.95
N PRO A 122 -2.07 -11.17 -2.11
CA PRO A 122 -1.72 -12.56 -2.43
C PRO A 122 -2.37 -13.13 -3.69
N SER A 123 -3.40 -12.45 -4.20
CA SER A 123 -4.11 -12.82 -5.42
C SER A 123 -3.32 -12.63 -6.72
N ALA A 124 -2.11 -12.08 -6.66
CA ALA A 124 -1.28 -11.73 -7.82
C ALA A 124 -1.92 -10.68 -8.75
N GLY A 125 -2.52 -9.64 -8.15
CA GLY A 125 -3.03 -8.45 -8.85
C GLY A 125 -4.51 -8.50 -9.20
N HIS A 126 -5.25 -9.53 -8.78
CA HIS A 126 -6.71 -9.57 -8.89
C HIS A 126 -7.40 -8.68 -7.84
N ASP A 127 -6.65 -8.24 -6.84
CA ASP A 127 -7.04 -7.17 -5.94
C ASP A 127 -5.82 -6.36 -5.51
N MET A 128 -6.05 -5.10 -5.14
CA MET A 128 -4.99 -4.15 -4.81
C MET A 128 -5.46 -3.16 -3.72
N VAL A 129 -4.51 -2.63 -2.95
CA VAL A 129 -4.76 -1.51 -2.01
C VAL A 129 -4.28 -0.19 -2.62
N LEU A 130 -5.13 0.83 -2.56
CA LEU A 130 -4.91 2.14 -3.16
C LEU A 130 -5.16 3.28 -2.17
N LEU A 131 -4.39 4.36 -2.33
CA LEU A 131 -4.64 5.68 -1.79
C LEU A 131 -5.64 6.42 -2.70
N ASP A 132 -6.90 6.59 -2.26
CA ASP A 132 -7.98 7.20 -3.03
C ASP A 132 -8.04 8.72 -2.83
N TYR A 133 -7.77 9.48 -3.90
CA TYR A 133 -7.79 10.94 -3.90
C TYR A 133 -9.12 11.52 -4.41
N SER A 134 -10.12 10.70 -4.73
CA SER A 134 -11.39 11.13 -5.31
C SER A 134 -12.09 12.20 -4.46
N ASN A 135 -11.97 12.11 -3.13
CA ASN A 135 -12.64 13.00 -2.18
C ASN A 135 -11.81 14.22 -1.77
N CYS A 136 -10.49 14.07 -1.64
CA CYS A 136 -9.60 15.11 -1.10
C CYS A 136 -8.88 15.92 -2.20
N GLY A 137 -8.91 15.45 -3.45
CA GLY A 137 -8.17 16.02 -4.56
C GLY A 137 -6.68 15.66 -4.49
N LYS A 138 -5.97 15.85 -5.61
CA LYS A 138 -4.60 15.34 -5.79
C LYS A 138 -3.53 15.80 -4.80
N ASP A 139 -3.80 16.87 -4.05
CA ASP A 139 -2.88 17.47 -3.08
C ASP A 139 -3.35 17.25 -1.61
N GLY A 140 -4.45 16.51 -1.41
CA GLY A 140 -5.05 16.25 -0.09
C GLY A 140 -4.54 14.97 0.57
N GLU A 141 -5.02 14.70 1.80
CA GLU A 141 -4.78 13.42 2.49
C GLU A 141 -5.79 12.38 1.96
N PRO A 142 -5.35 11.31 1.27
CA PRO A 142 -6.22 10.30 0.70
C PRO A 142 -6.71 9.29 1.74
N GLU A 143 -7.86 8.70 1.46
CA GLU A 143 -8.33 7.52 2.17
C GLU A 143 -7.63 6.27 1.61
N VAL A 144 -7.59 5.19 2.39
CA VAL A 144 -7.07 3.90 1.93
C VAL A 144 -8.25 2.99 1.62
N VAL A 145 -8.25 2.40 0.42
CA VAL A 145 -9.30 1.50 -0.04
C VAL A 145 -8.69 0.26 -0.68
N HIS A 146 -9.47 -0.81 -0.67
CA HIS A 146 -9.23 -2.02 -1.44
C HIS A 146 -10.05 -1.97 -2.73
N ILE A 147 -9.47 -2.45 -3.83
CA ILE A 147 -10.13 -2.60 -5.13
C ILE A 147 -10.09 -4.07 -5.51
N ASP A 148 -11.26 -4.66 -5.72
CA ASP A 148 -11.43 -6.08 -6.07
C ASP A 148 -11.81 -6.23 -7.54
N GLN A 149 -10.89 -6.71 -8.38
CA GLN A 149 -11.15 -6.91 -9.81
C GLN A 149 -12.23 -7.98 -10.06
N GLU A 150 -12.25 -9.03 -9.25
CA GLU A 150 -13.19 -10.15 -9.41
C GLU A 150 -14.63 -9.75 -9.08
N ASP A 151 -14.81 -8.67 -8.30
CA ASP A 151 -16.11 -8.05 -8.00
C ASP A 151 -16.30 -6.70 -8.75
N ASP A 152 -16.00 -6.66 -10.05
CA ASP A 152 -16.20 -5.50 -10.95
C ASP A 152 -15.49 -4.22 -10.46
N TYR A 153 -14.27 -4.37 -9.97
CA TYR A 153 -13.47 -3.28 -9.36
C TYR A 153 -14.20 -2.61 -8.18
N LYS A 154 -14.96 -3.38 -7.39
CA LYS A 154 -15.61 -2.90 -6.18
C LYS A 154 -14.58 -2.25 -5.27
N LYS A 155 -14.94 -1.08 -4.78
CA LYS A 155 -14.14 -0.29 -3.85
C LYS A 155 -14.63 -0.49 -2.42
N THR A 156 -13.76 -0.98 -1.55
CA THR A 156 -14.03 -1.20 -0.13
C THR A 156 -13.17 -0.25 0.71
N PHE A 157 -13.81 0.53 1.59
CA PHE A 157 -13.09 1.45 2.47
C PHE A 157 -12.31 0.69 3.54
N LEU A 158 -11.03 1.02 3.74
CA LEU A 158 -10.19 0.41 4.77
C LEU A 158 -9.87 1.39 5.89
N ALA A 159 -9.33 2.57 5.55
CA ALA A 159 -8.89 3.54 6.53
C ALA A 159 -9.00 4.98 6.03
N LYS A 160 -9.11 5.92 6.98
CA LYS A 160 -9.21 7.36 6.69
C LYS A 160 -7.90 8.00 6.21
N ASP A 161 -6.77 7.35 6.49
CA ASP A 161 -5.41 7.80 6.15
C ASP A 161 -4.45 6.60 6.20
N PHE A 162 -3.27 6.76 5.59
CA PHE A 162 -2.26 5.69 5.50
C PHE A 162 -1.72 5.26 6.88
N GLU A 163 -1.57 6.19 7.83
CA GLU A 163 -1.11 5.85 9.18
C GLU A 163 -2.10 4.90 9.87
N THR A 164 -3.39 5.20 9.78
CA THR A 164 -4.47 4.38 10.35
C THR A 164 -4.49 2.99 9.71
N PHE A 165 -4.26 2.89 8.40
CA PHE A 165 -4.17 1.62 7.71
C PHE A 165 -3.04 0.74 8.26
N ILE A 166 -1.81 1.26 8.29
CA ILE A 166 -0.64 0.52 8.78
C ILE A 166 -0.78 0.10 10.24
N LYS A 167 -1.33 0.98 11.09
CA LYS A 167 -1.60 0.66 12.49
C LYS A 167 -2.70 -0.40 12.68
N GLY A 168 -3.57 -0.56 11.69
CA GLY A 168 -4.66 -1.51 11.69
C GLY A 168 -4.29 -2.90 11.19
N LEU A 169 -3.10 -3.08 10.61
CA LEU A 169 -2.63 -4.38 10.14
C LEU A 169 -2.47 -5.40 11.29
N LYS A 170 -2.82 -6.65 11.00
CA LYS A 170 -2.93 -7.78 11.93
C LYS A 170 -2.25 -9.01 11.36
N GLU A 171 -1.93 -9.94 12.25
CA GLU A 171 -1.45 -11.27 11.86
C GLU A 171 -2.63 -12.10 11.30
N GLU A 172 -2.34 -12.95 10.33
CA GLU A 172 -3.33 -13.84 9.70
C GLU A 172 -4.03 -14.75 10.73
N ASP A 173 -3.28 -15.24 11.73
CA ASP A 173 -3.77 -16.06 12.85
C ASP A 173 -4.92 -15.41 13.65
N GLU A 174 -5.10 -14.08 13.58
CA GLU A 174 -6.24 -13.39 14.22
C GLU A 174 -7.58 -13.68 13.51
N PHE A 175 -7.53 -14.12 12.24
CA PHE A 175 -8.70 -14.41 11.38
C PHE A 175 -8.91 -15.91 11.10
N ASP A 176 -7.91 -16.76 11.41
CA ASP A 176 -7.96 -18.22 11.24
C ASP A 176 -8.95 -18.96 12.17
N ASN A 177 -9.83 -18.24 12.88
CA ASN A 177 -10.81 -18.85 13.78
C ASN A 177 -12.15 -19.11 13.10
N GLU A 178 -12.17 -20.12 12.20
CA GLU A 178 -13.37 -20.93 11.90
C GLU A 178 -13.15 -22.43 12.18
#